data_AF-A0A7V4NGH7-F1
#
_entry.id   AF-A0A7V4NGH7-F1
#
_cell.length_a   1.000
_cell.length_b   1.000
_cell.length_c   1.000
_cell.angle_alpha   90.00
_cell.angle_beta   90.00
_cell.angle_gamma   90.00
#
_symmetry.space_group_name_H-M   'P 1'
#
loop_
_entity.id
_entity.type
_entity.pdbx_description
1 polymer ?
#
loop_
_entity_poly.entity_id
_entity_poly.type
_entity_poly.pdbx_seq_one_letter_code
_entity_poly.pdbx_strand_id
1 'polypeptide(L)'
;MDIRKVVKDAWSKTIEDFEEAKRIGEAWLWTEDTLRLYFFHHFCKQDIKIVRILAETSFHLGNEDYKPDLVIDIFANDAIKTVVFEFKYFSDTMKWKSDWEKLQRYGIIGWNYGFFLAIGRPSQCDEIPKGTQRLEFLGHTYETMALTHSSSSLKTAPDFKIAEGLLKKSLIDIPYIVSELLGAVAFLENILIYFDMTVKQDRCVVWASLDKELWDEPKLREMGYDKWISFDDEGRIQPAETFTGNVLICEVEANTYNHNIKKVKDSLDQFLGKVKTLLSKQV
;
A
#
# COMPACT_ATOMS: atom_id res chain seq x y z
N MET A 1 10.66 33.78 -7.70
CA MET A 1 10.13 32.41 -7.87
C MET A 1 8.91 32.20 -7.00
N ASP A 2 7.82 31.66 -7.56
CA ASP A 2 6.63 31.25 -6.82
C ASP A 2 6.70 29.74 -6.53
N ILE A 3 6.95 29.39 -5.26
CA ILE A 3 7.09 27.99 -4.82
C ILE A 3 5.80 27.20 -5.08
N ARG A 4 4.63 27.82 -4.94
CA ARG A 4 3.35 27.13 -5.18
C ARG A 4 3.20 26.76 -6.64
N LYS A 5 3.63 27.65 -7.54
CA LYS A 5 3.63 27.36 -8.98
C LYS A 5 4.55 26.18 -9.30
N VAL A 6 5.79 26.21 -8.80
CA VAL A 6 6.76 25.10 -8.98
C VAL A 6 6.18 23.77 -8.50
N VAL A 7 5.59 23.73 -7.29
CA VAL A 7 5.00 22.49 -6.75
C VAL A 7 3.82 22.02 -7.58
N LYS A 8 2.94 22.93 -8.01
CA LYS A 8 1.80 22.61 -8.88
C LYS A 8 2.26 22.05 -10.22
N ASP A 9 3.25 22.67 -10.85
CA ASP A 9 3.77 22.25 -12.14
C ASP A 9 4.40 20.85 -12.04
N ALA A 10 5.18 20.58 -10.98
CA ALA A 10 5.72 19.25 -10.70
C ALA A 10 4.63 18.22 -10.40
N TRP A 11 3.60 18.58 -9.64
CA TRP A 11 2.45 17.73 -9.35
C TRP A 11 1.67 17.37 -10.62
N SER A 12 1.39 18.35 -11.49
CA SER A 12 0.71 18.10 -12.76
C SER A 12 1.45 17.09 -13.63
N LYS A 13 2.79 17.20 -13.73
CA LYS A 13 3.60 16.20 -14.45
C LYS A 13 3.60 14.82 -13.80
N THR A 14 3.57 14.78 -12.47
CA THR A 14 3.43 13.51 -11.74
C THR A 14 2.09 12.83 -12.02
N ILE A 15 1.01 13.61 -12.08
CA ILE A 15 -0.33 13.09 -12.41
C ILE A 15 -0.42 12.65 -13.87
N GLU A 16 0.23 13.36 -14.80
CA GLU A 16 0.34 12.91 -16.20
C GLU A 16 0.98 11.53 -16.29
N ASP A 17 2.12 11.31 -15.62
CA ASP A 17 2.81 10.01 -15.59
C ASP A 17 1.96 8.91 -14.92
N PHE A 18 1.23 9.26 -13.85
CA PHE A 18 0.31 8.32 -13.19
C PHE A 18 -0.85 7.90 -14.09
N GLU A 19 -1.50 8.83 -14.77
CA GLU A 19 -2.60 8.51 -15.68
C GLU A 19 -2.12 7.73 -16.90
N GLU A 20 -0.91 8.02 -17.39
CA GLU A 20 -0.28 7.21 -18.44
C GLU A 20 -0.02 5.79 -17.96
N ALA A 21 0.58 5.61 -16.78
CA ALA A 21 0.76 4.30 -16.16
C ALA A 21 -0.58 3.56 -16.00
N LYS A 22 -1.65 4.27 -15.63
CA LYS A 22 -3.00 3.69 -15.57
C LYS A 22 -3.51 3.24 -16.94
N ARG A 23 -3.28 4.04 -17.98
CA ARG A 23 -3.68 3.74 -19.36
C ARG A 23 -2.99 2.50 -19.92
N ILE A 24 -1.73 2.27 -19.56
CA ILE A 24 -0.93 1.13 -20.04
C ILE A 24 -0.96 -0.08 -19.10
N GLY A 25 -1.73 -0.02 -18.00
CA GLY A 25 -1.85 -1.13 -17.04
C GLY A 25 -0.68 -1.25 -16.06
N GLU A 26 0.12 -0.21 -15.89
CA GLU A 26 1.27 -0.14 -14.98
C GLU A 26 1.01 0.66 -13.69
N ALA A 27 -0.22 1.14 -13.47
CA ALA A 27 -0.58 1.86 -12.24
C ALA A 27 -0.35 1.06 -10.95
N TRP A 28 -0.18 -0.26 -11.05
CA TRP A 28 0.15 -1.13 -9.92
C TRP A 28 1.59 -0.94 -9.39
N LEU A 29 2.50 -0.36 -10.18
CA LEU A 29 3.85 0.04 -9.75
C LEU A 29 3.83 1.29 -8.87
N TRP A 30 2.69 1.99 -8.81
CA TRP A 30 2.54 3.18 -8.00
C TRP A 30 2.25 2.82 -6.53
N THR A 31 3.05 3.41 -5.65
CA THR A 31 2.92 3.39 -4.20
C THR A 31 3.15 4.81 -3.69
N GLU A 32 3.07 5.03 -2.38
CA GLU A 32 3.46 6.32 -1.78
C GLU A 32 4.93 6.67 -2.09
N ASP A 33 5.83 5.67 -2.10
CA ASP A 33 7.23 5.85 -2.47
C ASP A 33 7.40 6.19 -3.95
N THR A 34 6.73 5.46 -4.84
CA THR A 34 6.79 5.75 -6.28
C THR A 34 6.23 7.15 -6.56
N LEU A 35 5.11 7.51 -5.93
CA LEU A 35 4.53 8.86 -6.02
C LEU A 35 5.53 9.94 -5.60
N ARG A 36 6.19 9.75 -4.45
CA ARG A 36 7.22 10.66 -3.92
C ARG A 36 8.40 10.78 -4.89
N LEU A 37 8.87 9.67 -5.46
CA LEU A 37 9.99 9.65 -6.41
C LEU A 37 9.66 10.37 -7.72
N TYR A 38 8.50 10.07 -8.33
CA TYR A 38 8.07 10.75 -9.56
C TYR A 38 7.86 12.24 -9.34
N PHE A 39 7.23 12.62 -8.23
CA PHE A 39 7.11 14.03 -7.85
C PHE A 39 8.48 14.69 -7.70
N PHE A 40 9.38 14.08 -6.94
CA PHE A 40 10.70 14.64 -6.70
C PHE A 40 11.53 14.78 -8.00
N HIS A 41 11.42 13.82 -8.92
CA HIS A 41 12.02 13.91 -10.26
C HIS A 41 11.51 15.12 -11.05
N HIS A 42 10.19 15.30 -11.14
CA HIS A 42 9.61 16.46 -11.84
C HIS A 42 9.89 17.78 -11.13
N PHE A 43 9.98 17.75 -9.80
CA PHE A 43 10.36 18.89 -8.99
C PHE A 43 11.79 19.34 -9.27
N CYS A 44 12.74 18.40 -9.36
CA CYS A 44 14.13 18.69 -9.69
C CYS A 44 14.35 19.17 -11.13
N LYS A 45 13.40 18.88 -12.04
CA LYS A 45 13.41 19.42 -13.41
C LYS A 45 12.93 20.86 -13.51
N GLN A 46 12.34 21.40 -12.44
CA GLN A 46 11.99 22.81 -12.38
C GLN A 46 13.26 23.65 -12.26
N ASP A 47 13.22 24.90 -12.72
CA ASP A 47 14.33 25.86 -12.55
C ASP A 47 14.38 26.34 -11.09
N ILE A 48 14.86 25.47 -10.21
CA ILE A 48 14.94 25.68 -8.76
C ILE A 48 16.35 25.44 -8.24
N LYS A 49 16.74 26.27 -7.27
CA LYS A 49 17.99 26.07 -6.52
C LYS A 49 17.70 25.42 -5.18
N ILE A 50 17.86 24.10 -5.13
CA ILE A 50 17.75 23.31 -3.90
C ILE A 50 19.02 23.52 -3.06
N VAL A 51 18.83 23.78 -1.76
CA VAL A 51 19.91 23.99 -0.79
C VAL A 51 20.09 22.76 0.10
N ARG A 52 18.97 22.16 0.54
CA ARG A 52 18.97 21.00 1.44
C ARG A 52 17.75 20.12 1.16
N ILE A 53 17.93 18.81 1.32
CA ILE A 53 16.86 17.80 1.26
C ILE A 53 16.98 16.96 2.54
N LEU A 54 15.86 16.77 3.24
CA LEU A 54 15.73 15.86 4.36
C LEU A 54 14.53 14.94 4.09
N ALA A 55 14.78 13.64 3.93
CA ALA A 55 13.73 12.65 3.75
C ALA A 55 13.52 11.89 5.06
N GLU A 56 12.26 11.71 5.45
CA GLU A 56 11.90 10.87 6.61
C GLU A 56 12.67 11.18 7.90
N THR A 57 13.04 12.44 8.09
CA THR A 57 13.82 12.87 9.26
C THR A 57 12.86 13.20 10.39
N SER A 58 13.10 12.64 11.58
CA SER A 58 12.32 12.98 12.77
C SER A 58 12.75 14.33 13.33
N PHE A 59 11.76 15.16 13.67
CA PHE A 59 11.93 16.44 14.35
C PHE A 59 11.20 16.38 15.69
N HIS A 60 11.89 16.73 16.76
CA HIS A 60 11.32 16.78 18.10
C HIS A 60 10.86 18.20 18.41
N LEU A 61 9.56 18.35 18.71
CA LEU A 61 8.99 19.63 19.11
C LEU A 61 8.19 19.44 20.40
N GLY A 62 8.79 19.81 21.53
CA GLY A 62 8.23 19.51 22.85
C GLY A 62 8.22 18.01 23.11
N ASN A 63 7.03 17.45 23.40
CA ASN A 63 6.83 16.02 23.65
C ASN A 63 6.29 15.27 22.41
N GLU A 64 6.26 15.91 21.25
CA GLU A 64 5.72 15.33 20.03
C GLU A 64 6.82 15.11 18.97
N ASP A 65 6.74 13.95 18.31
CA ASP A 65 7.64 13.55 17.24
C ASP A 65 6.98 13.80 15.88
N TYR A 66 7.64 14.63 15.09
CA TYR A 66 7.19 15.04 13.78
C TYR A 66 8.11 14.44 12.72
N LYS A 67 7.62 13.44 11.99
CA LYS A 67 8.34 12.82 10.87
C LYS A 67 7.62 13.10 9.55
N PRO A 68 7.97 14.18 8.83
CA PRO A 68 7.48 14.43 7.48
C PRO A 68 8.12 13.49 6.46
N ASP A 69 7.41 13.25 5.35
CA ASP A 69 7.90 12.39 4.27
C ASP A 69 9.09 13.02 3.53
N LEU A 70 9.05 14.34 3.35
CA LEU A 70 10.09 15.10 2.67
C LEU A 70 10.10 16.57 3.11
N VAL A 71 11.28 17.12 3.35
CA VAL A 71 11.52 18.55 3.60
C VAL A 71 12.61 19.04 2.66
N ILE A 72 12.37 20.17 1.98
CA ILE A 72 13.30 20.77 1.03
C ILE A 72 13.48 22.24 1.36
N ASP A 73 14.73 22.67 1.45
CA ASP A 73 15.08 24.09 1.48
C ASP A 73 15.42 24.56 0.07
N ILE A 74 14.79 25.65 -0.35
CA ILE A 74 14.87 26.20 -1.70
C ILE A 74 15.29 27.67 -1.59
N PHE A 75 16.23 28.10 -2.42
CA PHE A 75 16.54 29.51 -2.55
C PHE A 75 15.52 30.20 -3.46
N ALA A 76 14.71 31.10 -2.91
CA ALA A 76 13.63 31.79 -3.62
C ALA A 76 13.54 33.26 -3.17
N ASN A 77 13.57 34.19 -4.12
CA ASN A 77 13.48 35.64 -3.86
C ASN A 77 14.51 36.10 -2.82
N ASP A 78 15.78 35.75 -3.04
CA ASP A 78 16.93 36.09 -2.20
C ASP A 78 16.90 35.55 -0.75
N ALA A 79 16.02 34.59 -0.46
CA ALA A 79 15.92 33.95 0.84
C ALA A 79 15.80 32.42 0.70
N ILE A 80 16.21 31.70 1.75
CA ILE A 80 15.92 30.27 1.87
C ILE A 80 14.46 30.13 2.34
N LYS A 81 13.72 29.25 1.66
CA LYS A 81 12.36 28.87 2.01
C LYS A 81 12.30 27.37 2.25
N THR A 82 11.79 26.98 3.41
CA THR A 82 11.60 25.57 3.76
C THR A 82 10.20 25.11 3.37
N VAL A 83 10.15 24.01 2.63
CA VAL A 83 8.94 23.37 2.12
C VAL A 83 8.86 21.96 2.67
N VAL A 84 7.75 21.61 3.31
CA VAL A 84 7.46 20.25 3.79
C VAL A 84 6.37 19.60 2.94
N PHE A 85 6.51 18.30 2.72
CA PHE A 85 5.59 17.49 1.96
C PHE A 85 5.12 16.26 2.76
N GLU A 86 3.85 15.95 2.60
CA GLU A 86 3.21 14.69 3.00
C GLU A 86 2.60 14.06 1.74
N PHE A 87 2.89 12.80 1.48
CA PHE A 87 2.41 12.05 0.32
C PHE A 87 1.42 11.00 0.76
N LYS A 88 0.31 10.81 0.04
CA LYS A 88 -0.58 9.67 0.26
C LYS A 88 -1.01 9.00 -1.03
N TYR A 89 -1.06 7.67 -1.02
CA TYR A 89 -1.54 6.86 -2.14
C TYR A 89 -2.53 5.80 -1.65
N PHE A 90 -3.82 5.96 -1.96
CA PHE A 90 -4.91 5.02 -1.62
C PHE A 90 -4.90 4.48 -0.17
N SER A 91 -4.44 5.27 0.79
CA SER A 91 -4.43 4.90 2.20
C SER A 91 -5.77 5.18 2.90
N ASP A 92 -5.89 4.81 4.17
CA ASP A 92 -7.09 5.09 4.99
C ASP A 92 -7.41 6.61 5.05
N THR A 93 -8.68 6.97 4.91
CA THR A 93 -9.16 8.36 4.99
C THR A 93 -8.89 9.00 6.35
N MET A 94 -8.98 8.24 7.45
CA MET A 94 -8.62 8.73 8.78
C MET A 94 -7.14 9.09 8.87
N LYS A 95 -6.29 8.34 8.16
CA LYS A 95 -4.86 8.66 8.04
C LYS A 95 -4.65 9.95 7.24
N TRP A 96 -5.41 10.19 6.17
CA TRP A 96 -5.32 11.45 5.40
C TRP A 96 -5.64 12.66 6.26
N LYS A 97 -6.71 12.60 7.06
CA LYS A 97 -7.08 13.68 7.98
C LYS A 97 -6.00 13.94 9.02
N SER A 98 -5.52 12.87 9.66
CA SER A 98 -4.45 12.99 10.67
C SER A 98 -3.17 13.59 10.09
N ASP A 99 -2.77 13.17 8.90
CA ASP A 99 -1.53 13.66 8.25
C ASP A 99 -1.72 15.11 7.74
N TRP A 100 -2.92 15.48 7.29
CA TRP A 100 -3.26 16.87 6.96
C TRP A 100 -3.19 17.79 8.19
N GLU A 101 -3.80 17.38 9.32
CA GLU A 101 -3.75 18.13 10.58
C GLU A 101 -2.30 18.26 11.09
N LYS A 102 -1.51 17.18 10.99
CA LYS A 102 -0.08 17.19 11.32
C LYS A 102 0.69 18.17 10.44
N LEU A 103 0.44 18.17 9.11
CA LEU A 103 1.07 19.09 8.17
C LEU A 103 0.81 20.56 8.55
N GLN A 104 -0.41 20.89 8.99
CA GLN A 104 -0.76 22.24 9.44
C GLN A 104 0.03 22.68 10.69
N ARG A 105 0.40 21.74 11.57
CA ARG A 105 1.15 22.02 12.80
C ARG A 105 2.65 22.21 12.57
N TYR A 106 3.21 21.74 11.45
CA TYR A 106 4.64 21.94 11.14
C TYR A 106 5.05 23.42 11.08
N GLY A 107 4.11 24.35 10.90
CA GLY A 107 4.38 25.79 10.98
C GLY A 107 5.04 26.23 12.29
N ILE A 108 4.84 25.50 13.40
CA ILE A 108 5.49 25.79 14.69
C ILE A 108 7.02 25.65 14.62
N ILE A 109 7.54 24.81 13.70
CA ILE A 109 8.98 24.59 13.50
C ILE A 109 9.65 25.80 12.81
N GLY A 110 8.86 26.74 12.27
CA GLY A 110 9.38 27.91 11.52
C GLY A 110 9.48 27.70 10.01
N TRP A 111 8.87 26.64 9.47
CA TRP A 111 8.85 26.39 8.03
C TRP A 111 7.86 27.31 7.30
N ASN A 112 8.04 27.45 5.98
CA ASN A 112 7.30 28.44 5.20
C ASN A 112 6.10 27.86 4.45
N TYR A 113 6.22 26.63 3.94
CA TYR A 113 5.19 26.00 3.12
C TYR A 113 4.98 24.53 3.47
N GLY A 114 3.73 24.08 3.47
CA GLY A 114 3.34 22.67 3.60
C GLY A 114 2.46 22.20 2.46
N PHE A 115 2.79 21.07 1.85
CA PHE A 115 2.02 20.48 0.76
C PHE A 115 1.58 19.06 1.09
N PHE A 116 0.27 18.82 0.98
CA PHE A 116 -0.31 17.49 1.04
C PHE A 116 -0.59 17.03 -0.39
N LEU A 117 0.13 16.03 -0.85
CA LEU A 117 0.07 15.52 -2.23
C LEU A 117 -0.52 14.12 -2.19
N ALA A 118 -1.70 13.94 -2.79
CA ALA A 118 -2.38 12.66 -2.65
C ALA A 118 -3.11 12.17 -3.90
N ILE A 119 -3.03 10.87 -4.15
CA ILE A 119 -3.86 10.17 -5.13
C ILE A 119 -4.76 9.19 -4.37
N GLY A 120 -6.06 9.26 -4.60
CA GLY A 120 -7.00 8.39 -3.89
C GLY A 120 -8.39 8.37 -4.50
N ARG A 121 -9.33 7.79 -3.74
CA ARG A 121 -10.72 7.71 -4.19
C ARG A 121 -11.36 9.11 -4.19
N PRO A 122 -12.37 9.36 -5.05
CA PRO A 122 -13.08 10.64 -5.07
C PRO A 122 -13.57 11.09 -3.69
N SER A 123 -14.19 10.18 -2.92
CA SER A 123 -14.69 10.48 -1.57
C SER A 123 -13.59 10.94 -0.60
N GLN A 124 -12.37 10.42 -0.74
CA GLN A 124 -11.24 10.81 0.11
C GLN A 124 -10.72 12.19 -0.27
N CYS A 125 -10.66 12.47 -1.57
CA CYS A 125 -10.21 13.75 -2.10
C CYS A 125 -11.17 14.89 -1.75
N ASP A 126 -12.46 14.59 -1.60
CA ASP A 126 -13.48 15.57 -1.23
C ASP A 126 -13.47 15.93 0.27
N GLU A 127 -12.89 15.07 1.11
CA GLU A 127 -12.76 15.32 2.56
C GLU A 127 -11.58 16.25 2.92
N ILE A 128 -10.64 16.46 2.00
CA ILE A 128 -9.49 17.35 2.23
C ILE A 128 -9.78 18.75 1.63
N PRO A 129 -9.53 19.84 2.38
CA PRO A 129 -9.82 21.19 1.91
C PRO A 129 -9.10 21.54 0.61
N LYS A 130 -9.88 21.98 -0.39
CA LYS A 130 -9.35 22.48 -1.66
C LYS A 130 -9.02 23.97 -1.51
N GLY A 131 -7.73 24.32 -1.46
CA GLY A 131 -7.27 25.71 -1.40
C GLY A 131 -6.01 25.90 -0.59
N THR A 132 -5.45 27.11 -0.65
CA THR A 132 -4.32 27.52 0.19
C THR A 132 -4.85 28.06 1.52
N GLN A 133 -4.35 27.53 2.63
CA GLN A 133 -4.61 28.05 3.96
C GLN A 133 -3.38 28.80 4.46
N ARG A 134 -3.61 29.94 5.11
CA ARG A 134 -2.57 30.74 5.76
C ARG A 134 -2.74 30.61 7.25
N LEU A 135 -1.70 30.12 7.91
CA LEU A 135 -1.69 29.87 9.34
C LEU A 135 -0.59 30.74 9.95
N GLU A 136 -0.92 31.41 11.05
CA GLU A 136 0.01 32.27 11.77
C GLU A 136 0.57 31.51 12.97
N PHE A 137 1.90 31.40 13.05
CA PHE A 137 2.60 30.76 14.15
C PHE A 137 3.72 31.68 14.61
N LEU A 138 3.77 32.00 15.90
CA LEU A 138 4.92 32.69 16.53
C LEU A 138 5.44 33.93 15.77
N GLY A 139 4.57 34.66 15.07
CA GLY A 139 4.90 35.86 14.31
C GLY A 139 5.34 35.64 12.84
N HIS A 140 5.21 34.42 12.30
CA HIS A 140 5.41 34.14 10.89
C HIS A 140 4.21 33.42 10.25
N THR A 141 4.00 33.69 8.97
CA THR A 141 2.99 33.03 8.15
C THR A 141 3.52 31.71 7.59
N TYR A 142 2.77 30.64 7.79
CA TYR A 142 2.95 29.33 7.18
C TYR A 142 1.80 29.06 6.20
N GLU A 143 2.10 28.80 4.93
CA GLU A 143 1.09 28.49 3.92
C GLU A 143 0.98 26.98 3.72
N THR A 144 -0.23 26.42 3.83
CA THR A 144 -0.50 25.01 3.51
C THR A 144 -1.40 24.86 2.31
N MET A 145 -1.21 23.80 1.53
CA MET A 145 -2.02 23.49 0.37
C MET A 145 -2.15 21.99 0.16
N ALA A 146 -3.36 21.52 -0.11
CA ALA A 146 -3.59 20.18 -0.60
C ALA A 146 -3.69 20.17 -2.14
N LEU A 147 -2.99 19.23 -2.77
CA LEU A 147 -3.14 18.88 -4.18
C LEU A 147 -3.55 17.40 -4.24
N THR A 148 -4.85 17.18 -4.42
CA THR A 148 -5.42 15.83 -4.50
C THR A 148 -5.81 15.51 -5.94
N HIS A 149 -5.55 14.27 -6.36
CA HIS A 149 -6.00 13.73 -7.63
C HIS A 149 -6.92 12.55 -7.38
N SER A 150 -8.16 12.66 -7.85
CA SER A 150 -9.14 11.59 -7.71
C SER A 150 -8.99 10.59 -8.84
N SER A 151 -8.87 9.31 -8.50
CA SER A 151 -8.88 8.23 -9.48
C SER A 151 -9.98 7.23 -9.10
N SER A 152 -10.97 7.10 -9.98
CA SER A 152 -12.19 6.32 -9.77
C SER A 152 -12.06 4.85 -10.17
N SER A 153 -11.07 4.50 -10.98
CA SER A 153 -10.85 3.15 -11.53
C SER A 153 -9.93 2.29 -10.67
N LEU A 154 -9.18 2.87 -9.73
CA LEU A 154 -8.38 2.16 -8.74
C LEU A 154 -9.13 2.23 -7.40
N LYS A 155 -10.26 1.53 -7.28
CA LYS A 155 -11.04 1.56 -6.02
C LYS A 155 -10.40 0.73 -4.90
N THR A 156 -9.32 0.00 -5.16
CA THR A 156 -8.59 -0.82 -4.20
C THR A 156 -7.11 -0.73 -4.56
N ALA A 157 -6.20 -0.91 -3.59
CA ALA A 157 -4.86 -1.36 -3.96
C ALA A 157 -5.04 -2.58 -4.88
N PRO A 158 -4.20 -2.79 -5.92
CA PRO A 158 -4.34 -3.93 -6.82
C PRO A 158 -4.62 -5.19 -6.00
N ASP A 159 -5.50 -6.07 -6.47
CA ASP A 159 -6.00 -7.21 -5.69
C ASP A 159 -4.85 -8.04 -5.07
N PHE A 160 -3.73 -8.15 -5.78
CA PHE A 160 -2.49 -8.78 -5.31
C PHE A 160 -1.78 -8.03 -4.16
N LYS A 161 -1.92 -6.70 -4.03
CA LYS A 161 -1.40 -5.90 -2.91
C LYS A 161 -2.26 -6.05 -1.66
N ILE A 162 -3.57 -6.22 -1.81
CA ILE A 162 -4.43 -6.60 -0.68
C ILE A 162 -4.05 -8.00 -0.19
N ALA A 163 -3.86 -8.93 -1.13
CA ALA A 163 -3.31 -10.25 -0.84
C ALA A 163 -1.93 -10.18 -0.17
N GLU A 164 -0.99 -9.36 -0.66
CA GLU A 164 0.34 -9.15 -0.04
C GLU A 164 0.20 -8.64 1.41
N GLY A 165 -0.71 -7.68 1.63
CA GLY A 165 -0.98 -7.15 2.96
C GLY A 165 -1.51 -8.21 3.93
N LEU A 166 -2.43 -9.06 3.47
CA LEU A 166 -2.92 -10.19 4.25
C LEU A 166 -1.80 -11.21 4.53
N LEU A 167 -0.99 -11.54 3.52
CA LEU A 167 0.16 -12.44 3.66
C LEU A 167 1.14 -11.92 4.72
N LYS A 168 1.67 -10.70 4.58
CA LYS A 168 2.64 -10.10 5.51
C LYS A 168 2.15 -10.09 6.95
N LYS A 169 0.85 -9.84 7.14
CA LYS A 169 0.27 -9.79 8.47
C LYS A 169 0.01 -11.18 9.04
N SER A 170 -0.24 -12.19 8.21
CA SER A 170 -0.62 -13.54 8.62
C SER A 170 0.56 -14.50 8.75
N LEU A 171 1.57 -14.35 7.90
CA LEU A 171 2.80 -15.15 7.85
C LEU A 171 4.01 -14.23 8.02
N ILE A 172 4.52 -14.14 9.24
CA ILE A 172 5.64 -13.27 9.59
C ILE A 172 6.96 -13.95 9.21
N ASP A 173 7.88 -13.19 8.60
CA ASP A 173 9.24 -13.62 8.22
C ASP A 173 9.31 -14.80 7.23
N ILE A 174 8.27 -15.02 6.44
CA ILE A 174 8.25 -16.03 5.37
C ILE A 174 8.61 -15.38 4.03
N PRO A 175 9.55 -15.95 3.24
CA PRO A 175 9.81 -15.49 1.88
C PRO A 175 8.56 -15.57 1.01
N TYR A 176 8.32 -14.56 0.18
CA TYR A 176 7.15 -14.52 -0.69
C TYR A 176 7.44 -13.77 -2.00
N ILE A 177 6.64 -14.05 -3.02
CA ILE A 177 6.55 -13.27 -4.26
C ILE A 177 5.15 -12.69 -4.40
N VAL A 178 5.02 -11.67 -5.26
CA VAL A 178 3.74 -11.02 -5.54
C VAL A 178 3.64 -10.78 -7.04
N SER A 179 2.48 -11.12 -7.61
CA SER A 179 2.20 -11.02 -9.03
C SER A 179 0.71 -10.72 -9.23
N GLU A 180 0.38 -9.98 -10.28
CA GLU A 180 -1.01 -9.75 -10.68
C GLU A 180 -1.74 -11.05 -11.04
N LEU A 181 -1.01 -12.03 -11.59
CA LEU A 181 -1.58 -13.31 -12.03
C LEU A 181 -1.81 -14.29 -10.88
N LEU A 182 -1.04 -14.19 -9.79
CA LEU A 182 -0.99 -15.20 -8.74
C LEU A 182 -1.32 -14.65 -7.35
N GLY A 183 -1.61 -13.35 -7.24
CA GLY A 183 -1.74 -12.68 -5.97
C GLY A 183 -0.41 -12.66 -5.20
N ALA A 184 -0.43 -13.05 -3.93
CA ALA A 184 0.77 -13.17 -3.10
C ALA A 184 1.03 -14.63 -2.74
N VAL A 185 2.27 -15.10 -2.93
CA VAL A 185 2.65 -16.51 -2.75
C VAL A 185 3.79 -16.61 -1.75
N ALA A 186 3.55 -17.25 -0.62
CA ALA A 186 4.55 -17.56 0.39
C ALA A 186 5.17 -18.94 0.17
N PHE A 187 6.48 -19.04 0.40
CA PHE A 187 7.26 -20.26 0.24
C PHE A 187 7.57 -20.87 1.60
N LEU A 188 7.04 -22.05 1.86
CA LEU A 188 7.41 -22.94 2.96
C LEU A 188 7.96 -24.23 2.33
N GLU A 189 8.90 -24.91 2.99
CA GLU A 189 9.71 -26.00 2.40
C GLU A 189 8.95 -26.90 1.39
N ASN A 190 7.86 -27.53 1.82
CA ASN A 190 7.07 -28.46 1.01
C ASN A 190 5.65 -27.94 0.68
N ILE A 191 5.41 -26.64 0.88
CA ILE A 191 4.08 -26.02 0.78
C ILE A 191 4.19 -24.60 0.22
N LEU A 192 3.42 -24.32 -0.83
CA LEU A 192 3.21 -22.95 -1.30
C LEU A 192 1.86 -22.44 -0.81
N ILE A 193 1.83 -21.29 -0.14
CA ILE A 193 0.57 -20.66 0.32
C ILE A 193 0.25 -19.47 -0.56
N TYR A 194 -0.92 -19.49 -1.17
CA TYR A 194 -1.40 -18.46 -2.06
C TYR A 194 -2.49 -17.64 -1.39
N PHE A 195 -2.39 -16.33 -1.57
CA PHE A 195 -3.42 -15.34 -1.26
C PHE A 195 -3.88 -14.78 -2.59
N ASP A 196 -5.01 -15.27 -3.08
CA ASP A 196 -5.50 -15.00 -4.42
C ASP A 196 -6.79 -14.19 -4.36
N MET A 197 -6.81 -13.06 -5.06
CA MET A 197 -8.00 -12.20 -5.20
C MET A 197 -8.46 -12.08 -6.66
N THR A 198 -7.77 -12.74 -7.60
CA THR A 198 -8.02 -12.63 -9.04
C THR A 198 -9.38 -13.18 -9.46
N VAL A 199 -9.96 -14.08 -8.65
CA VAL A 199 -11.22 -14.78 -8.97
C VAL A 199 -12.45 -14.09 -8.41
N LYS A 200 -12.32 -13.32 -7.33
CA LYS A 200 -13.45 -12.63 -6.69
C LYS A 200 -12.99 -11.24 -6.22
N GLN A 201 -13.45 -10.20 -6.92
CA GLN A 201 -13.10 -8.80 -6.63
C GLN A 201 -13.39 -8.36 -5.17
N ASP A 202 -14.23 -9.09 -4.46
CA ASP A 202 -14.61 -8.84 -3.07
C ASP A 202 -14.02 -9.84 -2.05
N ARG A 203 -13.29 -10.89 -2.49
CA ARG A 203 -12.78 -11.95 -1.61
C ARG A 203 -11.36 -12.38 -1.92
N CYS A 204 -10.56 -12.51 -0.87
CA CYS A 204 -9.30 -13.24 -0.90
C CYS A 204 -9.56 -14.73 -0.61
N VAL A 205 -9.13 -15.57 -1.54
CA VAL A 205 -9.06 -17.03 -1.40
C VAL A 205 -7.66 -17.39 -0.94
N VAL A 206 -7.58 -18.04 0.22
CA VAL A 206 -6.30 -18.54 0.76
C VAL A 206 -6.26 -20.04 0.53
N TRP A 207 -5.22 -20.50 -0.15
CA TRP A 207 -5.07 -21.91 -0.50
C TRP A 207 -3.62 -22.37 -0.49
N ALA A 208 -3.42 -23.68 -0.42
CA ALA A 208 -2.10 -24.29 -0.41
C ALA A 208 -1.90 -25.21 -1.60
N SER A 209 -0.73 -25.12 -2.23
CA SER A 209 -0.20 -26.20 -3.07
C SER A 209 0.73 -27.06 -2.24
N LEU A 210 0.49 -28.37 -2.24
CA LEU A 210 1.22 -29.36 -1.49
C LEU A 210 2.16 -30.13 -2.40
N ASP A 211 3.37 -30.43 -1.92
CA ASP A 211 4.25 -31.40 -2.57
C ASP A 211 3.62 -32.80 -2.61
N LYS A 212 4.00 -33.60 -3.61
CA LYS A 212 3.42 -34.95 -3.83
C LYS A 212 3.52 -35.87 -2.63
N GLU A 213 4.54 -35.72 -1.79
CA GLU A 213 4.73 -36.51 -0.56
C GLU A 213 3.61 -36.26 0.47
N LEU A 214 2.95 -35.10 0.38
CA LEU A 214 1.82 -34.69 1.20
C LEU A 214 0.46 -35.05 0.60
N TRP A 215 0.42 -35.72 -0.55
CA TRP A 215 -0.83 -36.06 -1.24
C TRP A 215 -1.52 -37.29 -0.62
N ASP A 216 -2.08 -37.11 0.57
CA ASP A 216 -2.89 -38.10 1.27
C ASP A 216 -4.32 -37.58 1.45
N GLU A 217 -5.14 -37.71 0.40
CA GLU A 217 -6.51 -37.20 0.39
C GLU A 217 -7.36 -37.73 1.57
N PRO A 218 -7.36 -39.03 1.91
CA PRO A 218 -8.09 -39.52 3.07
C PRO A 218 -7.71 -38.81 4.37
N LYS A 219 -6.41 -38.65 4.65
CA LYS A 219 -5.96 -37.93 5.86
C LYS A 219 -6.29 -36.45 5.82
N LEU A 220 -6.19 -35.79 4.68
CA LEU A 220 -6.59 -34.39 4.54
C LEU A 220 -8.08 -34.20 4.85
N ARG A 221 -8.94 -35.13 4.39
CA ARG A 221 -10.37 -35.14 4.73
C ARG A 221 -10.62 -35.40 6.21
N GLU A 222 -9.91 -36.36 6.83
CA GLU A 222 -9.97 -36.58 8.28
C GLU A 222 -9.57 -35.33 9.09
N MET A 223 -8.64 -34.55 8.55
CA MET A 223 -8.21 -33.27 9.11
C MET A 223 -9.21 -32.13 8.88
N GLY A 224 -10.31 -32.35 8.15
CA GLY A 224 -11.35 -31.37 7.87
C GLY A 224 -11.10 -30.51 6.63
N TYR A 225 -10.17 -30.91 5.76
CA TYR A 225 -9.95 -30.27 4.47
C TYR A 225 -10.55 -31.16 3.38
N ASP A 226 -11.70 -30.76 2.84
CA ASP A 226 -12.46 -31.52 1.85
C ASP A 226 -12.78 -30.72 0.58
N LYS A 227 -12.23 -29.51 0.47
CA LYS A 227 -12.40 -28.58 -0.65
C LYS A 227 -11.10 -28.38 -1.40
N TRP A 228 -11.15 -28.66 -2.70
CA TRP A 228 -9.98 -28.64 -3.57
C TRP A 228 -10.08 -27.51 -4.58
N ILE A 229 -8.92 -27.13 -5.11
CA ILE A 229 -8.78 -26.11 -6.16
C ILE A 229 -8.16 -26.74 -7.40
N SER A 230 -8.62 -26.28 -8.56
CA SER A 230 -8.02 -26.54 -9.87
C SER A 230 -7.84 -25.21 -10.60
N PHE A 231 -7.24 -25.25 -11.78
CA PHE A 231 -7.05 -24.09 -12.64
C PHE A 231 -7.75 -24.32 -13.97
N ASP A 232 -8.41 -23.28 -14.49
CA ASP A 232 -8.90 -23.29 -15.88
C ASP A 232 -7.77 -23.01 -16.89
N ASP A 233 -8.10 -23.03 -18.18
CA ASP A 233 -7.15 -22.78 -19.28
C ASP A 233 -6.52 -21.38 -19.25
N GLU A 234 -7.13 -20.45 -18.51
CA GLU A 234 -6.64 -19.08 -18.28
C GLU A 234 -5.87 -18.96 -16.97
N GLY A 235 -5.67 -20.07 -16.24
CA GLY A 235 -4.93 -20.11 -14.99
C GLY A 235 -5.70 -19.60 -13.77
N ARG A 236 -7.03 -19.42 -13.86
CA ARG A 236 -7.84 -18.95 -12.74
C ARG A 236 -8.26 -20.10 -11.84
N ILE A 237 -8.30 -19.87 -10.53
CA ILE A 237 -8.72 -20.88 -9.56
C ILE A 237 -10.22 -21.22 -9.71
N GLN A 238 -10.53 -22.51 -9.71
CA GLN A 238 -11.88 -23.06 -9.73
C GLN A 238 -12.03 -24.15 -8.64
N PRO A 239 -13.21 -24.31 -8.03
CA PRO A 239 -13.47 -25.46 -7.18
C PRO A 239 -13.25 -26.77 -7.94
N ALA A 240 -12.63 -27.75 -7.30
CA ALA A 240 -12.38 -29.06 -7.90
C ALA A 240 -13.07 -30.17 -7.10
N GLU A 241 -13.61 -31.16 -7.82
CA GLU A 241 -14.20 -32.37 -7.23
C GLU A 241 -13.13 -33.37 -6.78
N THR A 242 -11.97 -33.35 -7.43
CA THR A 242 -10.85 -34.27 -7.18
C THR A 242 -9.64 -33.52 -6.65
N PHE A 243 -8.89 -34.18 -5.76
CA PHE A 243 -7.70 -33.60 -5.18
C PHE A 243 -6.53 -33.67 -6.17
N THR A 244 -5.93 -32.51 -6.45
CA THR A 244 -4.82 -32.34 -7.42
C THR A 244 -3.57 -31.74 -6.77
N GLY A 245 -3.46 -31.84 -5.43
CA GLY A 245 -2.40 -31.21 -4.66
C GLY A 245 -2.75 -29.83 -4.11
N ASN A 246 -3.88 -29.24 -4.52
CA ASN A 246 -4.27 -27.89 -4.10
C ASN A 246 -5.47 -27.93 -3.14
N VAL A 247 -5.29 -27.36 -1.95
CA VAL A 247 -6.26 -27.37 -0.86
C VAL A 247 -6.75 -25.97 -0.59
N LEU A 248 -8.08 -25.78 -0.57
CA LEU A 248 -8.67 -24.53 -0.11
C LEU A 248 -8.55 -24.45 1.43
N ILE A 249 -7.92 -23.39 1.93
CA ILE A 249 -7.80 -23.14 3.37
C ILE A 249 -8.98 -22.31 3.86
N CYS A 250 -9.19 -21.14 3.26
CA CYS A 250 -10.33 -20.28 3.61
C CYS A 250 -10.64 -19.23 2.53
N GLU A 251 -11.83 -18.62 2.64
CA GLU A 251 -12.19 -17.40 1.91
C GLU A 251 -12.49 -16.27 2.92
N VAL A 252 -12.02 -15.06 2.63
CA VAL A 252 -12.26 -13.87 3.45
C VAL A 252 -12.59 -12.65 2.59
N GLU A 253 -13.48 -11.79 3.07
CA GLU A 253 -13.87 -10.56 2.35
C GLU A 253 -12.75 -9.52 2.38
N ALA A 254 -12.50 -8.83 1.27
CA ALA A 254 -11.42 -7.84 1.21
C ALA A 254 -11.72 -6.57 2.04
N ASN A 255 -13.00 -6.27 2.28
CA ASN A 255 -13.49 -5.03 2.89
C ASN A 255 -13.43 -4.99 4.44
N THR A 256 -13.18 -6.11 5.12
CA THR A 256 -13.14 -6.24 6.58
C THR A 256 -11.75 -6.61 7.11
N TYR A 257 -10.74 -5.92 6.55
CA TYR A 257 -9.30 -6.22 6.64
C TYR A 257 -8.78 -6.59 8.04
N ASN A 258 -9.10 -5.81 9.09
CA ASN A 258 -8.60 -6.08 10.45
C ASN A 258 -9.22 -7.32 11.11
N HIS A 259 -10.49 -7.61 10.83
CA HIS A 259 -11.17 -8.79 11.36
C HIS A 259 -10.70 -10.07 10.66
N ASN A 260 -10.37 -9.97 9.37
CA ASN A 260 -10.01 -11.13 8.55
C ASN A 260 -8.57 -11.62 8.78
N ILE A 261 -7.64 -10.76 9.19
CA ILE A 261 -6.26 -11.19 9.52
C ILE A 261 -6.28 -12.28 10.59
N LYS A 262 -7.07 -12.12 11.65
CA LYS A 262 -7.15 -13.13 12.73
C LYS A 262 -7.69 -14.46 12.19
N LYS A 263 -8.77 -14.41 11.42
CA LYS A 263 -9.38 -15.61 10.83
C LYS A 263 -8.42 -16.35 9.90
N VAL A 264 -7.67 -15.62 9.08
CA VAL A 264 -6.65 -16.19 8.18
C VAL A 264 -5.51 -16.81 8.98
N LYS A 265 -4.99 -16.11 10.01
CA LYS A 265 -3.98 -16.67 10.92
C LYS A 265 -4.44 -17.96 11.57
N ASP A 266 -5.62 -17.95 12.20
CA ASP A 266 -6.16 -19.11 12.90
C ASP A 266 -6.31 -20.32 11.94
N SER A 267 -6.74 -20.05 10.69
CA SER A 267 -6.90 -21.08 9.66
C SER A 267 -5.55 -21.62 9.16
N LEU A 268 -4.57 -20.75 8.96
CA LEU A 268 -3.21 -21.11 8.54
C LEU A 268 -2.47 -21.88 9.64
N ASP A 269 -2.55 -21.43 10.89
CA ASP A 269 -1.93 -22.11 12.04
C ASP A 269 -2.51 -23.52 12.22
N GLN A 270 -3.83 -23.66 12.07
CA GLN A 270 -4.48 -24.96 12.10
C GLN A 270 -4.02 -25.86 10.94
N PHE A 271 -3.96 -25.31 9.73
CA PHE A 271 -3.54 -26.05 8.54
C PHE A 271 -2.08 -26.50 8.63
N LEU A 272 -1.17 -25.56 8.88
CA LEU A 272 0.26 -25.84 9.00
C LEU A 272 0.56 -26.77 10.17
N GLY A 273 -0.14 -26.62 11.30
CA GLY A 273 -0.04 -27.51 12.45
C GLY A 273 -0.41 -28.96 12.10
N LYS A 274 -1.51 -29.15 11.36
CA LYS A 274 -1.98 -30.48 10.93
C LYS A 274 -1.08 -31.08 9.85
N VAL A 275 -0.70 -30.31 8.83
CA VAL A 275 0.17 -30.81 7.74
C VAL A 275 1.56 -31.16 8.24
N LYS A 276 2.13 -30.43 9.21
CA LYS A 276 3.40 -30.81 9.85
C LYS A 276 3.35 -32.20 10.50
N THR A 277 2.20 -32.65 10.99
CA THR A 277 2.05 -34.01 11.54
C THR A 277 2.05 -35.11 10.48
N LEU A 278 1.82 -34.78 9.21
CA LEU A 278 1.96 -35.71 8.09
C LEU A 278 3.45 -35.92 7.78
N LEU A 279 4.23 -34.83 7.77
CA LEU A 279 5.67 -34.87 7.52
C LEU A 279 6.43 -35.64 8.62
N SER A 280 6.04 -35.47 9.89
CA SER A 280 6.73 -36.14 11.00
C SER A 280 6.44 -37.64 11.13
N LYS A 281 5.43 -38.16 10.43
CA LYS A 281 5.04 -39.59 10.43
C LYS A 281 5.62 -40.39 9.25
N GLN A 282 6.34 -39.73 8.33
CA GLN A 282 6.98 -40.35 7.18
C GLN A 282 8.47 -40.65 7.40
N VAL A 283 9.01 -40.33 8.59
CA VAL A 283 10.38 -40.65 9.04
C VAL A 283 10.38 -41.89 9.93
#